data_AF-A0A450TPD7-F1
#
_entry.id   AF-A0A450TPD7-F1
#
_cell.length_a   1.000
_cell.length_b   1.000
_cell.length_c   1.000
_cell.angle_alpha   90.00
_cell.angle_beta   90.00
_cell.angle_gamma   90.00
#
_symmetry.space_group_name_H-M   'P 1'
#
loop_
_entity.id
_entity.type
_entity.pdbx_description
1 polymer ?
#
loop_
_entity_poly.entity_id
_entity_poly.type
_entity_poly.pdbx_seq_one_letter_code
_entity_poly.pdbx_strand_id
1 'polypeptide(L)'
;MSAIQPLHGNNLPFLFSSSWPELHRSECSHDQAEGFNSLVKYLVRLRREGTIDDGDFHELVKMASAAFVEAGISNRIENVLGSKALNKALNDQLLKLWE
;
A
#
# COMPACT_ATOMS: atom_id res chain seq x y z
N MET A 1 25.76 -35.34 -20.08
CA MET A 1 24.79 -35.97 -19.15
C MET A 1 24.23 -34.90 -18.22
N SER A 2 22.98 -35.07 -17.81
CA SER A 2 22.00 -34.10 -17.28
C SER A 2 22.34 -33.22 -16.07
N ALA A 3 21.78 -32.00 -16.13
CA ALA A 3 20.98 -31.20 -15.17
C ALA A 3 21.22 -31.23 -13.64
N ILE A 4 21.22 -30.03 -13.02
CA ILE A 4 20.17 -29.47 -12.12
C ILE A 4 20.56 -28.03 -11.70
N GLN A 5 19.63 -27.08 -11.78
CA GLN A 5 19.59 -25.75 -11.11
C GLN A 5 18.47 -25.79 -10.04
N PRO A 6 18.20 -24.74 -9.22
CA PRO A 6 19.06 -23.86 -8.40
C PRO A 6 18.48 -23.66 -6.97
N LEU A 7 19.28 -23.29 -5.96
CA LEU A 7 18.77 -22.72 -4.69
C LEU A 7 19.74 -21.67 -4.13
N HIS A 8 19.48 -20.40 -4.45
CA HIS A 8 20.05 -19.22 -3.80
C HIS A 8 19.07 -18.10 -4.13
N GLY A 9 18.39 -17.39 -3.23
CA GLY A 9 18.72 -16.97 -1.88
C GLY A 9 18.01 -15.62 -1.76
N ASN A 10 16.86 -15.62 -1.09
CA ASN A 10 16.08 -14.50 -0.53
C ASN A 10 16.47 -13.07 -0.96
N ASN A 11 15.73 -12.52 -1.93
CA ASN A 11 15.68 -11.08 -2.18
C ASN A 11 14.80 -10.40 -1.11
N LEU A 12 15.44 -9.75 -0.14
CA LEU A 12 14.80 -8.70 0.66
C LEU A 12 15.18 -7.34 0.03
N PRO A 13 14.18 -6.57 -0.41
CA PRO A 13 14.23 -5.14 -0.18
C PRO A 13 12.87 -4.68 0.32
N PHE A 14 12.60 -4.84 1.62
CA PHE A 14 11.65 -3.95 2.30
C PHE A 14 12.45 -2.81 2.93
N LEU A 15 13.01 -1.96 2.08
CA LEU A 15 13.51 -0.66 2.50
C LEU A 15 12.52 0.37 1.99
N PHE A 16 11.94 1.08 2.95
CA PHE A 16 11.15 2.29 2.79
C PHE A 16 11.72 3.18 1.67
N SER A 17 11.14 3.11 0.47
CA SER A 17 11.45 4.03 -0.61
C SER A 17 10.55 5.25 -0.45
N SER A 18 11.10 6.30 0.16
CA SER A 18 10.52 7.63 0.23
C SER A 18 10.62 8.35 -1.12
N SER A 19 9.96 7.82 -2.15
CA SER A 19 9.87 8.48 -3.47
C SER A 19 8.50 8.25 -4.09
N TRP A 20 7.56 9.15 -3.81
CA TRP A 20 6.45 9.45 -4.72
C TRP A 20 6.98 10.34 -5.87
N PRO A 21 6.39 10.36 -7.07
CA PRO A 21 5.02 9.97 -7.38
C PRO A 21 4.90 9.00 -8.57
N GLU A 22 4.12 7.92 -8.41
CA GLU A 22 3.61 7.19 -9.56
C GLU A 22 2.14 6.87 -9.35
N LEU A 23 1.32 7.51 -10.18
CA LEU A 23 -0.13 7.57 -10.10
C LEU A 23 -0.74 6.26 -10.61
N HIS A 24 -0.52 5.16 -9.89
CA HIS A 24 -1.18 3.88 -10.16
C HIS A 24 -2.59 3.89 -9.56
N ARG A 25 -3.51 4.56 -10.27
CA ARG A 25 -4.91 4.85 -9.90
C ARG A 25 -5.79 3.61 -9.62
N SER A 26 -5.30 2.37 -9.80
CA SER A 26 -6.11 1.15 -9.67
C SER A 26 -5.39 0.00 -8.94
N GLU A 27 -4.09 -0.17 -9.19
CA GLU A 27 -3.31 -1.31 -8.66
C GLU A 27 -3.05 -1.18 -7.17
N CYS A 28 -2.91 0.06 -6.69
CA CYS A 28 -2.62 0.35 -5.28
C CYS A 28 -3.63 -0.27 -4.30
N SER A 29 -4.91 -0.37 -4.65
CA SER A 29 -5.92 -0.91 -3.72
C SER A 29 -5.85 -2.43 -3.54
N HIS A 30 -5.50 -3.18 -4.60
CA HIS A 30 -5.41 -4.63 -4.54
C HIS A 30 -4.12 -5.05 -3.85
N ASP A 31 -3.00 -4.41 -4.22
CA ASP A 31 -1.68 -4.64 -3.64
C ASP A 31 -1.65 -4.30 -2.15
N GLN A 32 -2.37 -3.24 -1.74
CA GLN A 32 -2.48 -2.85 -0.34
C GLN A 32 -3.27 -3.88 0.49
N ALA A 33 -4.35 -4.43 -0.05
CA ALA A 33 -5.13 -5.47 0.62
C ALA A 33 -4.35 -6.79 0.71
N GLU A 34 -3.61 -7.15 -0.33
CA GLU A 34 -2.73 -8.33 -0.32
C GLU A 34 -1.57 -8.18 0.68
N GLY A 35 -0.94 -7.00 0.71
CA GLY A 35 0.11 -6.68 1.68
C GLY A 35 -0.38 -6.77 3.12
N PHE A 36 -1.54 -6.18 3.42
CA PHE A 36 -2.15 -6.28 4.75
C PHE A 36 -2.47 -7.74 5.14
N ASN A 37 -3.08 -8.51 4.23
CA ASN A 37 -3.39 -9.92 4.49
C ASN A 37 -2.14 -10.76 4.74
N SER A 38 -1.08 -10.52 3.98
CA SER A 38 0.20 -11.21 4.15
C SER A 38 0.84 -10.88 5.49
N LEU A 39 0.79 -9.61 5.91
CA LEU A 39 1.25 -9.17 7.22
C LEU A 39 0.48 -9.84 8.35
N VAL A 40 -0.86 -9.86 8.31
CA VAL A 40 -1.68 -10.51 9.34
C VAL A 40 -1.37 -12.01 9.43
N LYS A 41 -1.21 -12.71 8.30
CA LYS A 41 -0.79 -14.12 8.29
C LYS A 41 0.56 -14.32 8.96
N TYR A 42 1.52 -13.42 8.72
CA TYR A 42 2.82 -13.47 9.36
C TYR A 42 2.73 -13.26 10.88
N LEU A 43 1.95 -12.27 11.34
CA LEU A 43 1.72 -12.05 12.77
C LEU A 43 1.06 -13.25 13.45
N VAL A 44 0.07 -13.89 12.79
CA VAL A 44 -0.56 -15.11 13.30
C VAL A 44 0.46 -16.25 13.45
N ARG A 45 1.38 -16.37 12.48
CA ARG A 45 2.46 -17.36 12.54
C ARG A 45 3.38 -17.10 13.73
N LEU A 46 3.84 -15.85 13.92
CA LEU A 46 4.72 -15.49 15.04
C LEU A 46 4.08 -15.79 16.40
N ARG A 47 2.79 -15.50 16.55
CA ARG A 47 2.04 -15.83 17.77
C ARG A 47 1.97 -17.34 18.00
N ARG A 48 1.70 -18.12 16.95
CA ARG A 48 1.63 -19.59 17.04
C ARG A 48 2.98 -20.21 17.39
N GLU A 49 4.07 -19.64 16.93
CA GLU A 49 5.43 -20.06 17.23
C GLU A 49 5.89 -19.63 18.64
N GLY A 50 5.09 -18.81 19.35
CA GLY A 50 5.44 -18.27 20.67
C GLY A 50 6.50 -17.17 20.62
N THR A 51 6.83 -16.66 19.42
CA THR A 51 7.81 -15.59 19.21
C THR A 51 7.30 -14.25 19.75
N ILE A 52 5.99 -14.03 19.68
CA ILE A 52 5.30 -12.87 20.27
C ILE A 52 4.13 -13.37 21.13
N ASP A 53 3.82 -12.63 22.19
CA ASP A 53 2.68 -12.94 23.04
C ASP A 53 1.35 -12.41 22.46
N ASP A 54 0.25 -12.67 23.16
CA ASP A 54 -1.08 -12.23 22.72
C ASP A 54 -1.26 -10.71 22.76
N GLY A 55 -0.60 -10.03 23.70
CA GLY A 55 -0.63 -8.57 23.84
C GLY A 55 0.10 -7.89 22.69
N ASP A 56 1.33 -8.33 22.41
CA ASP A 56 2.13 -7.87 21.27
C ASP A 56 1.41 -8.12 19.95
N PHE A 57 0.85 -9.33 19.78
CA PHE A 57 0.06 -9.67 18.60
C PHE A 57 -1.12 -8.71 18.41
N HIS A 58 -1.89 -8.44 19.46
CA HIS A 58 -3.05 -7.57 19.40
C HIS A 58 -2.65 -6.14 19.01
N GLU A 59 -1.61 -5.58 19.61
CA GLU A 59 -1.17 -4.21 19.32
C GLU A 59 -0.61 -4.10 17.90
N LEU A 60 0.15 -5.09 17.43
CA LEU A 60 0.66 -5.14 16.05
C LEU A 60 -0.48 -5.21 15.03
N VAL A 61 -1.50 -6.03 15.26
CA VAL A 61 -2.68 -6.12 14.37
C VAL A 61 -3.44 -4.80 14.35
N LYS A 62 -3.61 -4.16 15.52
CA LYS A 62 -4.27 -2.85 15.63
C LYS A 62 -3.51 -1.77 14.85
N MET A 63 -2.19 -1.69 15.01
CA MET A 63 -1.35 -0.75 14.26
C MET A 63 -1.41 -1.02 12.74
N ALA A 64 -1.31 -2.28 12.32
CA ALA A 64 -1.44 -2.65 10.90
C ALA A 64 -2.80 -2.23 10.32
N SER A 65 -3.87 -2.40 11.10
CA SER A 65 -5.23 -2.03 10.70
C SER A 65 -5.39 -0.52 10.56
N ALA A 66 -4.84 0.25 11.51
CA ALA A 66 -4.83 1.71 11.45
C ALA A 66 -4.10 2.22 10.20
N ALA A 67 -2.89 1.72 9.94
CA ALA A 67 -2.10 2.10 8.78
C ALA A 67 -2.79 1.74 7.44
N PHE A 68 -3.45 0.57 7.38
CA PHE A 68 -4.22 0.17 6.20
C PHE A 68 -5.36 1.14 5.91
N VAL A 69 -6.15 1.51 6.94
CA VAL A 69 -7.24 2.47 6.81
C VAL A 69 -6.72 3.86 6.44
N GLU A 70 -5.63 4.31 7.06
CA GLU A 70 -5.00 5.60 6.78
C GLU A 70 -4.61 5.73 5.31
N ALA A 71 -3.89 4.75 4.76
CA ALA A 71 -3.51 4.78 3.35
C ALA A 71 -4.72 4.72 2.40
N GLY A 72 -5.80 4.03 2.78
CA GLY A 72 -7.07 4.07 2.03
C GLY A 72 -7.73 5.45 2.05
N ILE A 73 -7.69 6.16 3.19
CA ILE A 73 -8.19 7.54 3.30
C ILE A 73 -7.33 8.49 2.47
N SER A 74 -6.00 8.40 2.58
CA SER A 74 -5.05 9.22 1.83
C SER A 74 -5.25 9.11 0.33
N ASN A 75 -5.35 7.88 -0.20
CA ASN A 75 -5.63 7.64 -1.61
C ASN A 75 -6.97 8.27 -2.06
N ARG A 76 -8.01 8.21 -1.22
CA ARG A 76 -9.30 8.86 -1.53
C ARG A 76 -9.18 10.38 -1.54
N ILE A 77 -8.44 10.96 -0.61
CA ILE A 77 -8.17 12.40 -0.56
C ILE A 77 -7.45 12.85 -1.82
N GLU A 78 -6.37 12.16 -2.21
CA GLU A 78 -5.60 12.47 -3.42
C GLU A 78 -6.48 12.43 -4.68
N ASN A 79 -7.35 11.42 -4.79
CA ASN A 79 -8.28 11.31 -5.91
C ASN A 79 -9.28 12.48 -5.97
N VAL A 80 -9.85 12.87 -4.82
CA VAL A 80 -10.79 14.02 -4.75
C VAL A 80 -10.08 15.32 -5.08
N LEU A 81 -8.88 15.55 -4.53
CA LEU A 81 -8.09 16.75 -4.79
C LEU A 81 -7.64 16.84 -6.24
N GLY A 82 -7.16 15.73 -6.82
CA GLY A 82 -6.78 15.65 -8.23
C GLY A 82 -7.95 15.91 -9.17
N SER A 83 -9.11 15.30 -8.89
CA SER A 83 -10.34 15.54 -9.67
C SER A 83 -10.79 17.01 -9.59
N LYS A 84 -10.77 17.61 -8.40
CA LYS A 84 -11.13 19.02 -8.20
C LYS A 84 -10.18 19.97 -8.93
N ALA A 85 -8.87 19.70 -8.87
CA ALA A 85 -7.86 20.48 -9.56
C ALA A 85 -8.04 20.41 -11.09
N LEU A 86 -8.29 19.21 -11.63
CA LEU A 86 -8.57 19.00 -13.05
C LEU A 86 -9.83 19.77 -13.50
N ASN A 87 -10.92 19.65 -12.75
CA ASN A 87 -12.18 20.32 -13.07
C ASN A 87 -12.03 21.84 -13.05
N LYS A 88 -11.26 22.38 -12.09
CA LYS A 88 -10.96 23.81 -12.04
C LYS A 88 -10.17 24.24 -13.27
N ALA A 89 -9.09 23.53 -13.61
CA ALA A 89 -8.25 23.85 -14.75
C ALA A 89 -9.02 23.81 -16.08
N LEU A 90 -9.96 22.86 -16.23
CA LEU A 90 -10.84 22.78 -17.40
C LEU A 90 -11.80 23.96 -17.48
N ASN A 91 -12.46 24.31 -16.35
CA ASN A 91 -13.35 25.46 -16.30
C ASN A 91 -12.63 26.78 -16.60
N ASP A 92 -11.42 26.96 -16.06
CA ASP A 92 -10.60 28.15 -16.31
C ASP A 92 -10.20 28.25 -17.81
N GLN A 93 -9.98 27.13 -18.50
CA GLN A 93 -9.72 27.10 -19.94
C GLN A 93 -10.98 27.39 -20.78
N LEU A 94 -12.12 26.84 -20.39
CA LEU A 94 -13.39 27.11 -21.07
C LEU A 94 -13.79 28.58 -20.97
N LEU A 95 -13.59 29.20 -19.80
CA LEU A 95 -13.87 30.62 -19.59
C LEU A 95 -13.03 31.50 -20.53
N LYS A 96 -11.74 31.20 -20.69
CA LYS A 96 -10.83 31.91 -21.61
C LYS A 96 -11.17 31.76 -23.09
N LEU A 97 -11.91 30.71 -23.47
CA LEU A 97 -12.34 30.49 -24.86
C LEU A 97 -13.63 31.25 -25.19
N TRP A 98 -14.33 31.75 -24.17
CA TRP A 98 -15.60 32.46 -24.30
C TRP A 98 -15.46 33.99 -24.16
N GLU A 99 -14.29 34.46 -23.70
CA GLU A 99 -13.85 35.86 -23.75
C GLU A 99 -13.08 36.15 -25.05
#